data_AF-J2HC30-F1
#
_entry.id   AF-J2HC30-F1
#
_cell.length_a   1.000
_cell.length_b   1.000
_cell.length_c   1.000
_cell.angle_alpha   90.00
_cell.angle_beta   90.00
_cell.angle_gamma   90.00
#
_symmetry.space_group_name_H-M   'P 1'
#
loop_
_entity.id
_entity.type
_entity.pdbx_description
1 polymer ?
#
loop_
_entity_poly.entity_id
_entity_poly.type
_entity_poly.pdbx_seq_one_letter_code
_entity_poly.pdbx_strand_id
1 'polypeptide(L)'
;MVFGILACSLVLSTVLVTPSATNIAEANTASYRITYKLPPNPEKYLFLNVQMVSITNPHPLPLQLRPYSSDDYMIDMETEESYHKMYFSYRLKFLSSKKGFLWNLYHFIGNLPPAYPADMNLDELDQGIKKNTDAYSKEGRALRETRAQINMNARLQPLVQAGYVMPNEIDDGIATKEFVATVLYRMFGTVRPYHGGIDLKDSENVAVRWAVEVGLPGYVVDSEGYIYPDSPLSMESGPEKYAQEHAYDRLQHFMKLILPGKKTESGWEYYQVKLAPGMVPTQPRDLISVNGKPYNDDPVSSITESQEYQNASRKIGQYFIPKFPQMLDQARKDALKPRAWDWSRDLIHHPNFSKGIAAYRKNKSSKNLNAVYQAVRKHYNLSIRQDSTAIIKSVLDNVK
;
A
#
# COMPACT_ATOMS: atom_id res chain seq x y z
N MET A 1 -16.64 -81.03 5.79
CA MET A 1 -17.65 -81.08 6.87
C MET A 1 -17.89 -79.63 7.30
N VAL A 2 -19.16 -79.22 7.37
CA VAL A 2 -19.66 -77.88 7.72
C VAL A 2 -19.59 -77.65 9.24
N PHE A 3 -19.76 -76.37 9.65
CA PHE A 3 -19.93 -75.78 11.00
C PHE A 3 -18.61 -75.39 11.69
N GLY A 4 -18.45 -74.25 12.37
CA GLY A 4 -19.37 -73.20 12.82
C GLY A 4 -18.60 -72.27 13.80
N ILE A 5 -19.15 -71.09 14.02
CA ILE A 5 -18.66 -69.90 14.76
C ILE A 5 -18.08 -70.21 16.15
N LEU A 6 -17.01 -69.49 16.54
CA LEU A 6 -16.83 -69.05 17.94
C LEU A 6 -16.12 -67.70 18.00
N ALA A 7 -16.90 -66.69 18.36
CA ALA A 7 -16.43 -65.41 18.83
C ALA A 7 -15.88 -65.57 20.26
N CYS A 8 -14.62 -65.19 20.46
CA CYS A 8 -14.07 -64.92 21.79
C CYS A 8 -13.53 -63.50 21.80
N SER A 9 -14.35 -62.59 22.33
CA SER A 9 -13.94 -61.26 22.75
C SER A 9 -12.90 -61.40 23.86
N LEU A 10 -11.64 -61.12 23.54
CA LEU A 10 -10.58 -60.99 24.53
C LEU A 10 -10.75 -59.68 25.27
N VAL A 11 -11.07 -59.80 26.56
CA VAL A 11 -11.18 -58.73 27.55
C VAL A 11 -9.80 -58.10 27.71
N LEU A 12 -9.56 -56.97 27.04
CA LEU A 12 -8.41 -56.11 27.32
C LEU A 12 -8.69 -55.37 28.63
N SER A 13 -8.03 -55.81 29.69
CA SER A 13 -7.99 -55.14 30.98
C SER A 13 -7.52 -53.70 30.79
N THR A 14 -8.38 -52.76 31.16
CA THR A 14 -8.06 -51.34 31.24
C THR A 14 -7.03 -51.14 32.35
N VAL A 15 -5.75 -51.03 31.98
CA VAL A 15 -4.81 -50.27 32.81
C VAL A 15 -5.25 -48.81 32.68
N LEU A 16 -6.05 -48.36 33.65
CA LEU A 16 -6.29 -46.94 33.89
C LEU A 16 -4.94 -46.31 34.25
N VAL A 17 -4.17 -45.93 33.23
CA VAL A 17 -3.23 -44.82 33.38
C VAL A 17 -4.12 -43.61 33.52
N THR A 18 -4.36 -43.19 34.76
CA THR A 18 -4.89 -41.86 35.02
C THR A 18 -3.98 -40.89 34.26
N PRO A 19 -4.47 -40.17 33.24
CA PRO A 19 -3.72 -39.04 32.77
C PRO A 19 -3.60 -38.14 33.99
N SER A 20 -2.37 -37.90 34.44
CA SER A 20 -2.09 -36.85 35.40
C SER A 20 -2.86 -35.64 34.91
N ALA A 21 -3.85 -35.21 35.69
CA ALA A 21 -4.58 -33.99 35.45
C ALA A 21 -3.54 -32.87 35.54
N THR A 22 -2.89 -32.57 34.43
CA THR A 22 -2.38 -31.24 34.19
C THR A 22 -3.60 -30.37 34.33
N ASN A 23 -3.67 -29.63 35.43
CA ASN A 23 -4.64 -28.58 35.65
C ASN A 23 -4.67 -27.69 34.40
N ILE A 24 -5.62 -27.94 33.50
CA ILE A 24 -5.93 -27.05 32.37
C ILE A 24 -6.46 -25.69 32.91
N ALA A 25 -6.65 -25.58 34.23
CA ALA A 25 -6.94 -24.34 34.95
C ALA A 25 -5.70 -23.51 35.34
N GLU A 26 -4.45 -24.04 35.26
CA GLU A 26 -3.24 -23.30 35.66
C GLU A 26 -2.35 -22.85 34.50
N ALA A 27 -2.72 -23.17 33.25
CA ALA A 27 -2.08 -22.64 32.04
C ALA A 27 -2.79 -21.39 31.46
N ASN A 28 -3.90 -20.96 32.05
CA ASN A 28 -4.62 -19.75 31.65
C ASN A 28 -4.23 -18.57 32.53
N THR A 29 -3.84 -17.48 31.87
CA THR A 29 -3.56 -16.12 32.40
C THR A 29 -2.10 -15.75 32.67
N ALA A 30 -1.26 -15.78 31.63
CA ALA A 30 -0.51 -14.55 31.39
C ALA A 30 -1.55 -13.45 31.10
N SER A 31 -2.07 -12.79 32.15
CA SER A 31 -3.03 -11.70 32.00
C SER A 31 -2.32 -10.57 31.27
N TYR A 32 -2.55 -10.45 29.97
CA TYR A 32 -1.99 -9.38 29.18
C TYR A 32 -2.58 -8.06 29.66
N ARG A 33 -1.72 -7.14 30.13
CA ARG A 33 -2.16 -5.79 30.44
C ARG A 33 -2.28 -5.00 29.13
N ILE A 34 -3.49 -4.93 28.60
CA ILE A 34 -3.80 -4.16 27.38
C ILE A 34 -4.09 -2.70 27.75
N THR A 35 -3.38 -1.79 27.11
CA THR A 35 -3.62 -0.34 27.20
C THR A 35 -3.60 0.26 25.79
N TYR A 36 -4.15 1.46 25.62
CA TYR A 36 -4.09 2.18 24.35
C TYR A 36 -3.99 3.68 24.59
N LYS A 37 -3.44 4.41 23.61
CA LYS A 37 -3.35 5.87 23.65
C LYS A 37 -3.92 6.44 22.37
N LEU A 38 -4.96 7.27 22.51
CA LEU A 38 -5.52 8.01 21.38
C LEU A 38 -4.57 9.16 21.00
N PRO A 39 -4.18 9.30 19.74
CA PRO A 39 -3.19 10.28 19.32
C PRO A 39 -3.83 11.68 19.23
N PRO A 40 -3.04 12.76 19.46
CA PRO A 40 -3.51 14.13 19.23
C PRO A 40 -3.72 14.43 17.73
N ASN A 41 -2.98 13.75 16.86
CA ASN A 41 -2.99 13.91 15.39
C ASN A 41 -3.43 12.57 14.75
N PRO A 42 -4.74 12.27 14.73
CA PRO A 42 -5.25 10.98 14.31
C PRO A 42 -5.02 10.67 12.84
N GLU A 43 -4.92 11.67 11.97
CA GLU A 43 -4.66 11.51 10.54
C GLU A 43 -3.35 10.76 10.23
N LYS A 44 -2.37 10.80 11.15
CA LYS A 44 -1.09 10.11 10.98
C LYS A 44 -1.21 8.59 11.10
N TYR A 45 -2.29 8.10 11.72
CA TYR A 45 -2.61 6.69 11.89
C TYR A 45 -3.64 6.21 10.87
N LEU A 46 -3.98 7.05 9.88
CA LEU A 46 -4.92 6.71 8.83
C LEU A 46 -4.38 5.52 8.02
N PHE A 47 -5.03 4.37 8.16
CA PHE A 47 -4.77 3.18 7.38
C PHE A 47 -5.96 2.92 6.46
N LEU A 48 -5.79 3.18 5.16
CA LEU A 48 -6.83 2.94 4.17
C LEU A 48 -6.40 1.95 3.11
N ASN A 49 -7.34 1.11 2.71
CA ASN A 49 -7.35 0.38 1.45
C ASN A 49 -8.66 0.72 0.72
N VAL A 50 -8.74 0.40 -0.57
CA VAL A 50 -9.93 0.74 -1.36
C VAL A 50 -11.15 -0.08 -0.98
N GLN A 51 -10.97 -1.26 -0.36
CA GLN A 51 -12.04 -2.14 0.10
C GLN A 51 -12.75 -1.60 1.35
N MET A 52 -12.08 -0.72 2.11
CA MET A 52 -12.64 -0.10 3.32
C MET A 52 -13.59 1.06 3.01
N VAL A 53 -13.68 1.51 1.75
CA VAL A 53 -14.43 2.70 1.39
C VAL A 53 -15.34 2.47 0.18
N SER A 54 -16.41 3.23 0.11
CA SER A 54 -17.26 3.35 -1.07
C SER A 54 -16.93 4.66 -1.79
N ILE A 55 -16.62 4.60 -3.08
CA ILE A 55 -16.36 5.76 -3.92
C ILE A 55 -17.69 6.29 -4.44
N THR A 56 -18.03 7.56 -4.13
CA THR A 56 -19.31 8.17 -4.50
C THR A 56 -19.26 8.91 -5.84
N ASN A 57 -18.07 9.12 -6.40
CA ASN A 57 -17.86 9.77 -7.69
C ASN A 57 -16.93 8.93 -8.60
N PRO A 58 -17.25 7.65 -8.89
CA PRO A 58 -16.38 6.80 -9.69
C PRO A 58 -16.17 7.37 -11.10
N HIS A 59 -15.13 6.91 -11.77
CA HIS A 59 -15.01 7.15 -13.21
C HIS A 59 -16.07 6.36 -13.96
N PRO A 60 -16.70 6.95 -15.00
CA PRO A 60 -17.43 6.15 -15.96
C PRO A 60 -16.46 5.20 -16.65
N LEU A 61 -16.90 3.98 -16.97
CA LEU A 61 -16.10 3.09 -17.78
C LEU A 61 -15.83 3.76 -19.14
N PRO A 62 -14.58 3.69 -19.67
CA PRO A 62 -14.30 4.21 -21.00
C PRO A 62 -15.24 3.57 -22.02
N LEU A 63 -15.78 4.39 -22.92
CA LEU A 63 -16.54 3.88 -24.06
C LEU A 63 -15.66 2.89 -24.84
N GLN A 64 -16.24 1.78 -25.29
CA GLN A 64 -15.58 0.73 -26.07
C GLN A 64 -14.58 -0.16 -25.31
N LEU A 65 -14.39 0.04 -24.00
CA LEU A 65 -13.56 -0.88 -23.21
C LEU A 65 -14.23 -2.27 -23.13
N ARG A 66 -13.64 -3.26 -23.80
CA ARG A 66 -14.04 -4.66 -23.68
C ARG A 66 -13.73 -5.21 -22.28
N PRO A 67 -14.63 -5.99 -21.66
CA PRO A 67 -14.35 -6.71 -20.42
C PRO A 67 -13.18 -7.68 -20.62
N TYR A 68 -12.07 -7.42 -19.94
CA TYR A 68 -10.89 -8.28 -19.92
C TYR A 68 -10.04 -7.89 -18.71
N SER A 69 -9.90 -8.81 -17.76
CA SER A 69 -9.21 -8.60 -16.49
C SER A 69 -7.72 -8.95 -16.57
N SER A 70 -6.96 -8.63 -15.52
CA SER A 70 -5.59 -9.16 -15.37
C SER A 70 -5.55 -10.67 -15.28
N ASP A 71 -6.59 -11.29 -14.72
CA ASP A 71 -6.67 -12.74 -14.56
C ASP A 71 -6.92 -13.40 -15.92
N ASP A 72 -7.75 -12.79 -16.78
CA ASP A 72 -7.93 -13.23 -18.17
C ASP A 72 -6.61 -13.15 -18.95
N TYR A 73 -5.85 -12.05 -18.77
CA TYR A 73 -4.52 -11.92 -19.35
C TYR A 73 -3.59 -13.06 -18.92
N MET A 74 -3.49 -13.31 -17.61
CA MET A 74 -2.61 -14.36 -17.11
C MET A 74 -3.04 -15.75 -17.56
N ILE A 75 -4.35 -16.04 -17.61
CA ILE A 75 -4.87 -17.32 -18.14
C ILE A 75 -4.55 -17.48 -19.62
N ASP A 76 -4.67 -16.42 -20.42
CA ASP A 76 -4.37 -16.50 -21.85
C ASP A 76 -2.87 -16.63 -22.14
N MET A 77 -2.01 -16.11 -21.25
CA MET A 77 -0.55 -16.20 -21.38
C MET A 77 0.05 -17.46 -20.74
N GLU A 78 -0.56 -18.01 -19.68
CA GLU A 78 -0.07 -19.19 -18.96
C GLU A 78 -0.86 -20.42 -19.38
N THR A 79 -0.25 -21.20 -20.28
CA THR A 79 -0.91 -22.27 -21.05
C THR A 79 -1.12 -23.60 -20.30
N GLU A 80 -1.19 -23.61 -18.97
CA GLU A 80 -1.26 -24.84 -18.16
C GLU A 80 -2.34 -24.81 -17.06
N GLU A 81 -2.85 -25.99 -16.70
CA GLU A 81 -3.61 -26.25 -15.45
C GLU A 81 -2.90 -25.74 -14.17
N SER A 82 -1.61 -25.41 -14.28
CA SER A 82 -0.79 -24.86 -13.21
C SER A 82 -1.14 -23.40 -12.88
N TYR A 83 -1.88 -22.64 -13.71
CA TYR A 83 -2.29 -21.27 -13.35
C TYR A 83 -2.99 -21.22 -11.99
N HIS A 84 -3.95 -22.11 -11.74
CA HIS A 84 -4.65 -22.14 -10.45
C HIS A 84 -3.74 -22.58 -9.29
N LYS A 85 -2.70 -23.38 -9.56
CA LYS A 85 -1.72 -23.82 -8.56
C LYS A 85 -0.66 -22.74 -8.25
N MET A 86 -0.33 -21.92 -9.25
CA MET A 86 0.72 -20.90 -9.21
C MET A 86 0.18 -19.47 -9.24
N TYR A 87 -1.14 -19.30 -9.06
CA TYR A 87 -1.86 -18.03 -9.16
C TYR A 87 -1.16 -16.90 -8.42
N PHE A 88 -0.77 -17.13 -7.17
CA PHE A 88 -0.07 -16.15 -6.35
C PHE A 88 1.25 -15.69 -6.97
N SER A 89 2.06 -16.64 -7.48
CA SER A 89 3.35 -16.31 -8.11
C SER A 89 3.15 -15.54 -9.42
N TYR A 90 2.18 -15.94 -10.24
CA TYR A 90 1.88 -15.25 -11.50
C TYR A 90 1.33 -13.85 -11.26
N ARG A 91 0.40 -13.70 -10.31
CA ARG A 91 -0.15 -12.40 -9.92
C ARG A 91 0.93 -11.47 -9.39
N LEU A 92 1.83 -11.96 -8.54
CA LEU A 92 2.96 -11.17 -8.04
C LEU A 92 3.91 -10.76 -9.19
N LYS A 93 4.26 -11.68 -10.08
CA LYS A 93 5.11 -11.41 -11.25
C LYS A 93 4.46 -10.37 -12.16
N PHE A 94 3.17 -10.50 -12.43
CA PHE A 94 2.43 -9.54 -13.25
C PHE A 94 2.40 -8.17 -12.58
N LEU A 95 1.94 -8.08 -11.33
CA LEU A 95 1.81 -6.83 -10.57
C LEU A 95 3.13 -6.05 -10.49
N SER A 96 4.24 -6.76 -10.34
CA SER A 96 5.58 -6.18 -10.23
C SER A 96 6.30 -5.97 -11.56
N SER A 97 5.74 -6.42 -12.69
CA SER A 97 6.26 -6.13 -14.02
C SER A 97 5.90 -4.70 -14.47
N LYS A 98 6.67 -4.11 -15.39
CA LYS A 98 6.33 -2.81 -15.98
C LYS A 98 4.95 -2.84 -16.64
N LYS A 99 4.68 -3.84 -17.47
CA LYS A 99 3.37 -4.01 -18.14
C LYS A 99 2.21 -4.11 -17.14
N GLY A 100 2.34 -4.90 -16.07
CA GLY A 100 1.27 -5.04 -15.08
C GLY A 100 1.10 -3.80 -14.20
N PHE A 101 2.17 -3.11 -13.83
CA PHE A 101 2.08 -1.80 -13.17
C PHE A 101 1.33 -0.78 -14.05
N LEU A 102 1.70 -0.68 -15.32
CA LEU A 102 1.05 0.23 -16.27
C LEU A 102 -0.40 -0.18 -16.57
N TRP A 103 -0.69 -1.47 -16.65
CA TRP A 103 -2.06 -1.98 -16.74
C TRP A 103 -2.92 -1.48 -15.58
N ASN A 104 -2.43 -1.59 -14.35
CA ASN A 104 -3.12 -1.08 -13.17
C ASN A 104 -3.28 0.44 -13.21
N LEU A 105 -2.27 1.15 -13.72
CA LEU A 105 -2.31 2.60 -13.89
C LEU A 105 -3.39 3.05 -14.89
N TYR A 106 -3.54 2.35 -16.02
CA TYR A 106 -4.62 2.61 -16.98
C TYR A 106 -6.01 2.52 -16.32
N HIS A 107 -6.26 1.45 -15.57
CA HIS A 107 -7.53 1.26 -14.87
C HIS A 107 -7.74 2.25 -13.72
N PHE A 108 -6.65 2.67 -13.07
CA PHE A 108 -6.68 3.72 -12.07
C PHE A 108 -7.09 5.09 -12.65
N ILE A 109 -6.50 5.47 -13.80
CA ILE A 109 -6.83 6.71 -14.51
C ILE A 109 -8.27 6.67 -15.01
N GLY A 110 -8.71 5.52 -15.52
CA GLY A 110 -10.11 5.17 -15.73
C GLY A 110 -10.87 5.92 -16.84
N ASN A 111 -10.29 6.95 -17.45
CA ASN A 111 -10.95 7.76 -18.48
C ASN A 111 -10.21 7.81 -19.82
N LEU A 112 -9.13 7.04 -19.98
CA LEU A 112 -8.41 6.97 -21.24
C LEU A 112 -9.12 6.00 -22.21
N PRO A 113 -9.42 6.41 -23.45
CA PRO A 113 -10.03 5.51 -24.43
C PRO A 113 -9.05 4.37 -24.77
N PRO A 114 -9.52 3.11 -24.87
CA PRO A 114 -8.66 2.00 -25.26
C PRO A 114 -8.24 2.11 -26.74
N ALA A 115 -7.04 1.66 -27.07
CA ALA A 115 -6.48 1.70 -28.44
C ALA A 115 -6.48 0.32 -29.11
N TYR A 116 -7.67 -0.19 -29.47
CA TYR A 116 -7.78 -1.44 -30.22
C TYR A 116 -7.36 -1.28 -31.69
N PRO A 117 -6.75 -2.31 -32.32
CA PRO A 117 -6.44 -2.29 -33.75
C PRO A 117 -7.72 -2.22 -34.59
N ALA A 118 -7.75 -1.32 -35.59
CA ALA A 118 -8.94 -1.04 -36.40
C ALA A 118 -9.27 -2.15 -37.41
N ASP A 119 -8.27 -2.92 -37.82
CA ASP A 119 -8.32 -3.98 -38.82
C ASP A 119 -8.67 -5.35 -38.25
N MET A 120 -8.89 -5.45 -36.93
CA MET A 120 -9.07 -6.73 -36.26
C MET A 120 -10.50 -6.98 -35.80
N ASN A 121 -11.08 -8.10 -36.25
CA ASN A 121 -12.36 -8.59 -35.74
C ASN A 121 -12.16 -9.36 -34.43
N LEU A 122 -12.27 -8.66 -33.31
CA LEU A 122 -12.09 -9.22 -31.97
C LEU A 122 -13.19 -10.24 -31.59
N ASP A 123 -14.37 -10.15 -32.20
CA ASP A 123 -15.46 -11.11 -31.93
C ASP A 123 -15.21 -12.43 -32.65
N GLU A 124 -14.64 -12.40 -33.85
CA GLU A 124 -14.15 -13.60 -34.54
C GLU A 124 -13.01 -14.28 -33.76
N LEU A 125 -12.08 -13.49 -33.20
CA LEU A 125 -11.01 -14.01 -32.35
C LEU A 125 -11.58 -14.74 -31.13
N ASP A 126 -12.52 -14.11 -30.41
CA ASP A 126 -13.19 -14.74 -29.25
C ASP A 126 -13.99 -15.99 -29.65
N GLN A 127 -14.62 -16.00 -30.82
CA GLN A 127 -15.27 -17.20 -31.35
C GLN A 127 -14.28 -18.31 -31.71
N GLY A 128 -13.13 -17.98 -32.29
CA GLY A 128 -12.06 -18.92 -32.61
C GLY A 128 -11.54 -19.63 -31.36
N ILE A 129 -11.30 -18.86 -30.29
CA ILE A 129 -10.88 -19.39 -28.99
C ILE A 129 -11.96 -20.33 -28.41
N LYS A 130 -13.24 -19.96 -28.48
CA LYS A 130 -14.35 -20.80 -27.97
C LYS A 130 -14.56 -22.08 -28.76
N LYS A 131 -14.36 -22.03 -30.08
CA LYS A 131 -14.52 -23.20 -30.98
C LYS A 131 -13.37 -24.18 -30.87
N ASN A 132 -12.20 -23.72 -30.43
CA ASN A 132 -11.06 -24.60 -30.20
C ASN A 132 -11.28 -25.40 -28.91
N THR A 133 -11.68 -26.66 -29.07
CA THR A 133 -11.97 -27.58 -27.96
C THR A 133 -10.71 -28.09 -27.26
N ASP A 134 -9.55 -27.96 -27.89
CA ASP A 134 -8.25 -28.27 -27.29
C ASP A 134 -7.48 -26.97 -26.99
N ALA A 135 -7.72 -26.43 -25.81
CA ALA A 135 -7.07 -25.22 -25.31
C ALA A 135 -5.53 -25.31 -25.31
N TYR A 136 -4.96 -26.52 -25.37
CA TYR A 136 -3.51 -26.75 -25.39
C TYR A 136 -2.92 -26.89 -26.79
N SER A 137 -3.76 -26.95 -27.83
CA SER A 137 -3.31 -26.95 -29.22
C SER A 137 -2.49 -25.69 -29.54
N LYS A 138 -1.50 -25.81 -30.44
CA LYS A 138 -0.67 -24.67 -30.87
C LYS A 138 -1.52 -23.51 -31.41
N GLU A 139 -2.58 -23.84 -32.14
CA GLU A 139 -3.54 -22.87 -32.67
C GLU A 139 -4.33 -22.17 -31.56
N GLY A 140 -4.87 -22.93 -30.60
CA GLY A 140 -5.60 -22.37 -29.46
C GLY A 140 -4.73 -21.44 -28.60
N ARG A 141 -3.46 -21.81 -28.40
CA ARG A 141 -2.47 -20.96 -27.70
C ARG A 141 -2.19 -19.67 -28.46
N ALA A 142 -1.91 -19.75 -29.76
CA ALA A 142 -1.64 -18.57 -30.58
C ALA A 142 -2.81 -17.58 -30.57
N LEU A 143 -4.06 -18.07 -30.61
CA LEU A 143 -5.25 -17.21 -30.53
C LEU A 143 -5.37 -16.51 -29.17
N ARG A 144 -5.11 -17.21 -28.07
CA ARG A 144 -5.15 -16.65 -26.71
C ARG A 144 -4.04 -15.62 -26.48
N GLU A 145 -2.80 -15.95 -26.84
CA GLU A 145 -1.66 -15.03 -26.79
C GLU A 145 -1.93 -13.76 -27.61
N THR A 146 -2.50 -13.92 -28.81
CA THR A 146 -2.94 -12.80 -29.66
C THR A 146 -3.95 -11.93 -28.91
N ARG A 147 -5.01 -12.52 -28.33
CA ARG A 147 -6.02 -11.79 -27.55
C ARG A 147 -5.41 -11.06 -26.35
N ALA A 148 -4.49 -11.69 -25.62
CA ALA A 148 -3.80 -11.10 -24.49
C ALA A 148 -2.96 -9.88 -24.91
N GLN A 149 -2.18 -10.01 -25.98
CA GLN A 149 -1.33 -8.94 -26.49
C GLN A 149 -2.14 -7.75 -27.01
N ILE A 150 -3.25 -7.98 -27.69
CA ILE A 150 -4.17 -6.93 -28.14
C ILE A 150 -4.74 -6.17 -26.94
N ASN A 151 -5.27 -6.90 -25.95
CA ASN A 151 -5.87 -6.31 -24.77
C ASN A 151 -4.85 -5.53 -23.93
N MET A 152 -3.62 -6.03 -23.83
CA MET A 152 -2.49 -5.32 -23.22
C MET A 152 -2.19 -4.02 -23.95
N ASN A 153 -1.95 -4.09 -25.26
CA ASN A 153 -1.62 -2.91 -26.07
C ASN A 153 -2.74 -1.87 -26.05
N ALA A 154 -4.01 -2.28 -26.10
CA ALA A 154 -5.15 -1.40 -26.04
C ALA A 154 -5.22 -0.57 -24.75
N ARG A 155 -4.57 -1.01 -23.66
CA ARG A 155 -4.51 -0.32 -22.38
C ARG A 155 -3.18 0.42 -22.15
N LEU A 156 -2.08 -0.08 -22.71
CA LEU A 156 -0.77 0.56 -22.57
C LEU A 156 -0.56 1.74 -23.53
N GLN A 157 -1.01 1.62 -24.79
CA GLN A 157 -0.83 2.69 -25.78
C GLN A 157 -1.50 4.03 -25.39
N PRO A 158 -2.69 4.05 -24.77
CA PRO A 158 -3.27 5.30 -24.27
C PRO A 158 -2.39 6.02 -23.23
N LEU A 159 -1.59 5.29 -22.44
CA LEU A 159 -0.66 5.91 -21.49
C LEU A 159 0.50 6.61 -22.20
N VAL A 160 0.93 6.06 -23.34
CA VAL A 160 1.93 6.67 -24.22
C VAL A 160 1.38 7.92 -24.88
N GLN A 161 0.17 7.83 -25.45
CA GLN A 161 -0.51 8.96 -26.09
C GLN A 161 -0.76 10.11 -25.11
N ALA A 162 -1.03 9.79 -23.84
CA ALA A 162 -1.18 10.78 -22.77
C ALA A 162 0.16 11.36 -22.26
N GLY A 163 1.30 10.86 -22.74
CA GLY A 163 2.64 11.33 -22.34
C GLY A 163 3.10 10.85 -20.97
N TYR A 164 2.43 9.87 -20.35
CA TYR A 164 2.82 9.33 -19.05
C TYR A 164 3.94 8.29 -19.16
N VAL A 165 4.06 7.64 -20.32
CA VAL A 165 5.01 6.54 -20.58
C VAL A 165 5.65 6.75 -21.95
N MET A 166 6.94 6.46 -22.09
CA MET A 166 7.62 6.44 -23.39
C MET A 166 7.52 5.04 -24.02
N PRO A 167 7.47 4.92 -25.37
CA PRO A 167 7.33 3.61 -26.02
C PRO A 167 8.40 2.59 -25.62
N ASN A 168 9.64 3.02 -25.43
CA ASN A 168 10.77 2.18 -25.03
C ASN A 168 10.73 1.72 -23.57
N GLU A 169 9.82 2.25 -22.75
CA GLU A 169 9.65 1.84 -21.37
C GLU A 169 8.65 0.68 -21.20
N ILE A 170 7.95 0.29 -22.29
CA ILE A 170 7.03 -0.84 -22.30
C ILE A 170 7.81 -2.12 -22.68
N ASP A 171 8.37 -2.77 -21.67
CA ASP A 171 9.09 -4.04 -21.80
C ASP A 171 8.65 -5.06 -20.73
N ASP A 172 9.22 -6.27 -20.77
CA ASP A 172 8.92 -7.36 -19.82
C ASP A 172 9.73 -7.28 -18.51
N GLY A 173 10.42 -6.16 -18.28
CA GLY A 173 11.20 -5.91 -17.08
C GLY A 173 10.33 -5.68 -15.84
N ILE A 174 11.04 -5.58 -14.71
CA ILE A 174 10.43 -5.28 -13.41
C ILE A 174 10.13 -3.77 -13.33
N ALA A 175 9.00 -3.42 -12.71
CA ALA A 175 8.66 -2.06 -12.34
C ALA A 175 9.46 -1.62 -11.10
N THR A 176 10.70 -1.19 -11.32
CA THR A 176 11.61 -0.70 -10.26
C THR A 176 11.10 0.61 -9.63
N LYS A 177 11.68 0.99 -8.48
CA LYS A 177 11.42 2.30 -7.84
C LYS A 177 11.64 3.44 -8.81
N GLU A 178 12.73 3.42 -9.59
CA GLU A 178 12.99 4.49 -10.57
C GLU A 178 11.93 4.55 -11.67
N PHE A 179 11.58 3.41 -12.25
CA PHE A 179 10.57 3.36 -13.30
C PHE A 179 9.21 3.86 -12.80
N VAL A 180 8.76 3.34 -11.65
CA VAL A 180 7.49 3.74 -11.03
C VAL A 180 7.50 5.24 -10.72
N ALA A 181 8.56 5.75 -10.10
CA ALA A 181 8.68 7.17 -9.76
C ALA A 181 8.60 8.05 -11.00
N THR A 182 9.31 7.67 -12.06
CA THR A 182 9.37 8.42 -13.33
C THR A 182 7.99 8.54 -13.97
N VAL A 183 7.25 7.42 -14.08
CA VAL A 183 5.89 7.41 -14.62
C VAL A 183 4.95 8.28 -13.76
N LEU A 184 4.99 8.11 -12.44
CA LEU A 184 4.13 8.87 -11.53
C LEU A 184 4.47 10.36 -11.48
N TYR A 185 5.74 10.72 -11.63
CA TYR A 185 6.16 12.12 -11.69
C TYR A 185 5.65 12.82 -12.95
N ARG A 186 5.63 12.15 -14.11
CA ARG A 186 5.00 12.70 -15.33
C ARG A 186 3.49 12.94 -15.14
N MET A 187 2.81 12.11 -14.36
CA MET A 187 1.38 12.26 -14.09
C MET A 187 1.08 13.36 -13.08
N PHE A 188 1.81 13.37 -11.96
CA PHE A 188 1.45 14.15 -10.77
C PHE A 188 2.40 15.32 -10.48
N GLY A 189 3.56 15.39 -11.11
CA GLY A 189 4.61 16.37 -10.81
C GLY A 189 4.16 17.82 -10.99
N THR A 190 3.15 18.09 -11.81
CA THR A 190 2.56 19.44 -11.95
C THR A 190 1.64 19.80 -10.79
N VAL A 191 0.91 18.83 -10.24
CA VAL A 191 -0.05 19.02 -9.14
C VAL A 191 0.63 18.92 -7.77
N ARG A 192 1.68 18.11 -7.70
CA ARG A 192 2.55 17.97 -6.54
C ARG A 192 4.00 18.13 -7.01
N PRO A 193 4.51 19.36 -7.17
CA PRO A 193 5.89 19.58 -7.57
C PRO A 193 6.88 19.11 -6.50
N TYR A 194 8.10 18.82 -6.92
CA TYR A 194 9.22 18.56 -6.03
C TYR A 194 9.75 19.88 -5.47
N HIS A 195 10.02 19.96 -4.17
CA HIS A 195 10.46 21.18 -3.50
C HIS A 195 11.97 21.23 -3.23
N GLY A 196 12.73 20.22 -3.68
CA GLY A 196 14.18 20.18 -3.45
C GLY A 196 14.57 19.68 -2.05
N GLY A 197 13.62 19.12 -1.29
CA GLY A 197 13.83 18.76 0.12
C GLY A 197 14.52 17.42 0.34
N ILE A 198 14.87 16.66 -0.69
CA ILE A 198 15.43 15.30 -0.52
C ILE A 198 16.76 15.19 -1.24
N ASP A 199 17.78 14.77 -0.51
CA ASP A 199 19.09 14.44 -1.08
C ASP A 199 19.42 12.97 -0.82
N LEU A 200 19.53 12.20 -1.89
CA LEU A 200 19.75 10.75 -1.88
C LEU A 200 21.17 10.48 -2.37
N LYS A 201 21.86 9.53 -1.73
CA LYS A 201 23.26 9.21 -2.06
C LYS A 201 23.43 8.47 -3.39
N ASP A 202 22.41 7.76 -3.82
CA ASP A 202 22.43 6.84 -4.96
C ASP A 202 21.48 7.23 -6.10
N SER A 203 20.88 8.43 -6.04
CA SER A 203 20.02 8.91 -7.13
C SER A 203 19.97 10.44 -7.22
N GLU A 204 20.28 10.95 -8.40
CA GLU A 204 20.03 12.34 -8.80
C GLU A 204 18.70 12.49 -9.57
N ASN A 205 17.99 11.39 -9.81
CA ASN A 205 16.73 11.42 -10.54
C ASN A 205 15.66 12.18 -9.74
N VAL A 206 15.21 13.31 -10.30
CA VAL A 206 14.20 14.18 -9.69
C VAL A 206 12.92 13.43 -9.36
N ALA A 207 12.50 12.47 -10.18
CA ALA A 207 11.30 11.69 -9.93
C ALA A 207 11.45 10.80 -8.69
N VAL A 208 12.62 10.19 -8.50
CA VAL A 208 12.91 9.36 -7.32
C VAL A 208 12.96 10.22 -6.05
N ARG A 209 13.65 11.36 -6.10
CA ARG A 209 13.68 12.33 -4.99
C ARG A 209 12.28 12.86 -4.67
N TRP A 210 11.48 13.13 -5.69
CA TRP A 210 10.07 13.51 -5.56
C TRP A 210 9.24 12.43 -4.87
N ALA A 211 9.38 11.16 -5.26
CA ALA A 211 8.62 10.06 -4.67
C ALA A 211 8.89 9.94 -3.15
N VAL A 212 10.16 10.11 -2.75
CA VAL A 212 10.56 10.16 -1.34
C VAL A 212 9.97 11.41 -0.65
N GLU A 213 10.01 12.58 -1.29
CA GLU A 213 9.48 13.83 -0.72
C GLU A 213 7.97 13.79 -0.49
N VAL A 214 7.22 13.24 -1.45
CA VAL A 214 5.78 13.01 -1.32
C VAL A 214 5.50 11.95 -0.26
N GLY A 215 6.41 10.97 -0.15
CA GLY A 215 6.25 9.86 0.77
C GLY A 215 5.43 8.71 0.21
N LEU A 216 5.63 8.41 -1.08
CA LEU A 216 4.96 7.30 -1.73
C LEU A 216 5.28 5.98 -1.00
N PRO A 217 4.28 5.11 -0.77
CA PRO A 217 4.55 3.75 -0.29
C PRO A 217 5.53 3.03 -1.22
N GLY A 218 6.49 2.29 -0.66
CA GLY A 218 7.54 1.64 -1.44
C GLY A 218 8.88 2.40 -1.49
N TYR A 219 8.91 3.66 -1.02
CA TYR A 219 10.09 4.55 -1.09
C TYR A 219 10.66 4.85 0.29
N VAL A 220 11.12 3.80 0.98
CA VAL A 220 11.76 3.90 2.28
C VAL A 220 13.27 4.02 2.08
N VAL A 221 13.84 5.14 2.52
CA VAL A 221 15.29 5.37 2.50
C VAL A 221 15.90 4.76 3.76
N ASP A 222 17.06 4.13 3.63
CA ASP A 222 17.77 3.58 4.78
C ASP A 222 18.41 4.68 5.65
N SER A 223 19.00 4.28 6.78
CA SER A 223 19.67 5.21 7.70
C SER A 223 20.90 5.90 7.11
N GLU A 224 21.45 5.35 6.01
CA GLU A 224 22.61 5.91 5.35
C GLU A 224 22.24 6.89 4.23
N GLY A 225 20.96 6.95 3.81
CA GLY A 225 20.47 7.84 2.77
C GLY A 225 20.35 7.20 1.38
N TYR A 226 20.32 5.87 1.29
CA TYR A 226 20.15 5.13 0.03
C TYR A 226 18.71 4.66 -0.19
N ILE A 227 18.24 4.74 -1.44
CA ILE A 227 16.88 4.32 -1.84
C ILE A 227 16.86 3.07 -2.72
N TYR A 228 17.99 2.69 -3.32
CA TYR A 228 18.16 1.55 -4.23
C TYR A 228 17.19 1.63 -5.43
N PRO A 229 17.37 2.60 -6.35
CA PRO A 229 16.41 2.93 -7.41
C PRO A 229 16.09 1.76 -8.37
N ASP A 230 17.04 0.84 -8.57
CA ASP A 230 16.90 -0.32 -9.43
C ASP A 230 16.17 -1.50 -8.78
N SER A 231 15.86 -1.42 -7.49
CA SER A 231 15.08 -2.46 -6.80
C SER A 231 13.57 -2.30 -7.06
N PRO A 232 12.78 -3.39 -6.92
CA PRO A 232 11.33 -3.30 -6.82
C PRO A 232 10.88 -2.43 -5.64
N LEU A 233 9.60 -2.05 -5.62
CA LEU A 233 9.01 -1.37 -4.45
C LEU A 233 9.05 -2.30 -3.22
N SER A 234 9.40 -1.75 -2.06
CA SER A 234 9.41 -2.47 -0.78
C SER A 234 8.94 -1.56 0.36
N MET A 235 8.23 -2.14 1.33
CA MET A 235 7.85 -1.42 2.56
C MET A 235 9.00 -1.29 3.55
N GLU A 236 10.12 -1.97 3.29
CA GLU A 236 11.35 -1.94 4.07
C GLU A 236 12.47 -1.25 3.29
N SER A 237 13.43 -0.67 4.01
CA SER A 237 14.62 -0.08 3.42
C SER A 237 15.62 -1.15 3.03
N GLY A 238 16.35 -0.94 1.93
CA GLY A 238 17.41 -1.85 1.49
C GLY A 238 17.27 -2.27 0.02
N PRO A 239 18.31 -2.91 -0.52
CA PRO A 239 18.28 -3.48 -1.85
C PRO A 239 17.45 -4.76 -1.81
N GLU A 240 16.23 -4.68 -2.33
CA GLU A 240 15.40 -5.87 -2.47
C GLU A 240 15.54 -6.50 -3.85
N LYS A 241 15.71 -7.82 -3.84
CA LYS A 241 15.79 -8.62 -5.08
C LYS A 241 14.42 -9.10 -5.53
N TYR A 242 13.51 -9.32 -4.59
CA TYR A 242 12.19 -9.87 -4.86
C TYR A 242 11.11 -8.81 -4.65
N ALA A 243 10.11 -8.82 -5.53
CA ALA A 243 8.99 -7.91 -5.41
C ALA A 243 8.07 -8.30 -4.24
N GLN A 244 7.47 -7.31 -3.60
CA GLN A 244 6.49 -7.47 -2.54
C GLN A 244 5.13 -6.93 -3.01
N GLU A 245 4.10 -7.78 -3.09
CA GLU A 245 2.74 -7.38 -3.53
C GLU A 245 2.22 -6.16 -2.75
N HIS A 246 2.41 -6.19 -1.43
CA HIS A 246 1.94 -5.14 -0.54
C HIS A 246 2.47 -3.75 -0.89
N ALA A 247 3.71 -3.60 -1.36
CA ALA A 247 4.25 -2.29 -1.66
C ALA A 247 3.52 -1.64 -2.86
N TYR A 248 3.25 -2.41 -3.92
CA TYR A 248 2.50 -1.95 -5.10
C TYR A 248 1.04 -1.66 -4.76
N ASP A 249 0.38 -2.53 -3.99
CA ASP A 249 -1.01 -2.33 -3.57
C ASP A 249 -1.17 -1.08 -2.70
N ARG A 250 -0.26 -0.88 -1.74
CA ARG A 250 -0.27 0.31 -0.88
C ARG A 250 -0.06 1.58 -1.68
N LEU A 251 0.81 1.55 -2.69
CA LEU A 251 0.99 2.67 -3.62
C LEU A 251 -0.31 2.99 -4.37
N GLN A 252 -0.99 1.99 -4.93
CA GLN A 252 -2.28 2.18 -5.62
C GLN A 252 -3.35 2.78 -4.68
N HIS A 253 -3.45 2.29 -3.44
CA HIS A 253 -4.34 2.86 -2.44
C HIS A 253 -4.01 4.33 -2.13
N PHE A 254 -2.72 4.65 -1.99
CA PHE A 254 -2.27 6.02 -1.74
C PHE A 254 -2.61 6.96 -2.90
N MET A 255 -2.36 6.54 -4.15
CA MET A 255 -2.70 7.33 -5.34
C MET A 255 -4.21 7.60 -5.41
N LYS A 256 -5.05 6.60 -5.11
CA LYS A 256 -6.51 6.73 -5.20
C LYS A 256 -7.14 7.52 -4.06
N LEU A 257 -6.61 7.39 -2.84
CA LEU A 257 -7.26 7.91 -1.65
C LEU A 257 -6.61 9.19 -1.12
N ILE A 258 -5.29 9.34 -1.26
CA ILE A 258 -4.51 10.43 -0.65
C ILE A 258 -4.05 11.47 -1.67
N LEU A 259 -3.70 11.07 -2.89
CA LEU A 259 -3.42 12.02 -3.98
C LEU A 259 -4.71 12.44 -4.70
N PRO A 260 -4.69 13.55 -5.45
CA PRO A 260 -5.74 13.88 -6.40
C PRO A 260 -5.69 12.89 -7.57
N GLY A 261 -6.16 11.66 -7.33
CA GLY A 261 -6.00 10.53 -8.24
C GLY A 261 -7.09 10.38 -9.31
N LYS A 262 -8.05 11.30 -9.40
CA LYS A 262 -9.12 11.26 -10.38
C LYS A 262 -8.82 12.26 -11.51
N LYS A 263 -8.40 11.77 -12.68
CA LYS A 263 -8.17 12.63 -13.86
C LYS A 263 -9.50 13.08 -14.47
N THR A 264 -9.76 14.37 -14.54
CA THR A 264 -10.91 14.97 -15.23
C THR A 264 -10.42 15.88 -16.38
N GLU A 265 -11.35 16.46 -17.14
CA GLU A 265 -11.04 17.47 -18.15
C GLU A 265 -10.41 18.73 -17.51
N SER A 266 -10.87 19.11 -16.31
CA SER A 266 -10.39 20.27 -15.56
C SER A 266 -9.04 20.06 -14.87
N GLY A 267 -8.57 18.82 -14.72
CA GLY A 267 -7.30 18.53 -14.06
C GLY A 267 -7.31 17.22 -13.29
N TRP A 268 -6.66 17.23 -12.13
CA TRP A 268 -6.64 16.11 -11.19
C TRP A 268 -7.47 16.47 -9.97
N GLU A 269 -8.42 15.60 -9.61
CA GLU A 269 -9.35 15.78 -8.51
C GLU A 269 -9.25 14.62 -7.51
N TYR A 270 -9.84 14.79 -6.33
CA TYR A 270 -9.93 13.71 -5.35
C TYR A 270 -11.15 12.83 -5.61
N TYR A 271 -10.98 11.52 -5.42
CA TYR A 271 -12.12 10.64 -5.21
C TYR A 271 -12.84 11.01 -3.90
N GLN A 272 -14.16 11.17 -4.00
CA GLN A 272 -15.06 11.31 -2.87
C GLN A 272 -15.36 9.91 -2.33
N VAL A 273 -15.11 9.73 -1.04
CA VAL A 273 -15.20 8.42 -0.39
C VAL A 273 -15.94 8.51 0.93
N LYS A 274 -16.65 7.42 1.26
CA LYS A 274 -17.25 7.19 2.56
C LYS A 274 -16.71 5.88 3.13
N LEU A 275 -16.48 5.85 4.43
CA LEU A 275 -16.08 4.61 5.11
C LEU A 275 -17.23 3.60 5.00
N ALA A 276 -16.91 2.38 4.58
CA ALA A 276 -17.92 1.33 4.47
C ALA A 276 -18.37 0.87 5.88
N PRO A 277 -19.61 0.38 6.04
CA PRO A 277 -20.11 -0.10 7.32
C PRO A 277 -19.18 -1.14 7.96
N GLY A 278 -18.92 -1.00 9.26
CA GLY A 278 -18.06 -1.92 10.02
C GLY A 278 -16.55 -1.72 9.84
N MET A 279 -16.12 -0.86 8.91
CA MET A 279 -14.69 -0.59 8.71
C MET A 279 -14.16 0.42 9.73
N VAL A 280 -12.88 0.27 10.10
CA VAL A 280 -12.17 1.17 11.02
C VAL A 280 -10.94 1.73 10.28
N PRO A 281 -10.77 3.06 10.15
CA PRO A 281 -9.77 3.66 9.26
C PRO A 281 -8.36 3.70 9.87
N THR A 282 -8.07 2.82 10.83
CA THR A 282 -6.79 2.70 11.53
C THR A 282 -6.59 1.23 11.88
N GLN A 283 -5.34 0.80 12.05
CA GLN A 283 -5.08 -0.51 12.65
C GLN A 283 -5.05 -0.35 14.17
N PRO A 284 -5.90 -1.05 14.95
CA PRO A 284 -5.88 -0.94 16.40
C PRO A 284 -4.51 -1.27 17.01
N ARG A 285 -3.76 -2.20 16.41
CA ARG A 285 -2.43 -2.60 16.88
C ARG A 285 -1.43 -1.45 16.97
N ASP A 286 -1.51 -0.46 16.06
CA ASP A 286 -0.61 0.70 16.05
C ASP A 286 -0.82 1.63 17.25
N LEU A 287 -1.91 1.43 17.99
CA LEU A 287 -2.36 2.27 19.10
C LEU A 287 -2.39 1.52 20.43
N ILE A 288 -2.22 0.19 20.39
CA ILE A 288 -2.31 -0.70 21.54
C ILE A 288 -0.91 -1.00 22.08
N SER A 289 -0.81 -1.06 23.40
CA SER A 289 0.35 -1.54 24.12
C SER A 289 -0.02 -2.74 24.98
N VAL A 290 0.81 -3.78 24.92
CA VAL A 290 0.69 -5.01 25.70
C VAL A 290 1.81 -5.02 26.72
N ASN A 291 1.47 -5.14 28.00
CA ASN A 291 2.45 -5.13 29.10
C ASN A 291 3.38 -3.91 29.07
N GLY A 292 2.85 -2.76 28.64
CA GLY A 292 3.58 -1.48 28.54
C GLY A 292 4.45 -1.31 27.29
N LYS A 293 4.49 -2.29 26.38
CA LYS A 293 5.23 -2.21 25.11
C LYS A 293 4.27 -2.10 23.93
N PRO A 294 4.62 -1.40 22.83
CA PRO A 294 3.81 -1.38 21.61
C PRO A 294 3.49 -2.80 21.12
N TYR A 295 2.27 -3.03 20.64
CA TYR A 295 1.83 -4.35 20.16
C TYR A 295 2.43 -4.75 18.79
N ASN A 296 3.23 -3.88 18.18
CA ASN A 296 3.78 -4.10 16.83
C ASN A 296 4.86 -5.20 16.77
N ASP A 297 5.27 -5.75 17.92
CA ASP A 297 6.21 -6.87 18.00
C ASP A 297 5.43 -8.20 18.08
N ASP A 298 5.43 -8.94 16.96
CA ASP A 298 4.94 -10.31 16.77
C ASP A 298 3.53 -10.62 17.34
N PRO A 299 2.46 -10.43 16.53
CA PRO A 299 1.09 -10.49 17.02
C PRO A 299 0.69 -11.91 17.45
N VAL A 300 0.66 -12.15 18.75
CA VAL A 300 0.13 -13.40 19.31
C VAL A 300 -1.40 -13.38 19.17
N SER A 301 -1.98 -14.36 18.47
CA SER A 301 -3.43 -14.47 18.22
C SER A 301 -4.26 -14.43 19.51
N SER A 302 -3.77 -15.06 20.57
CA SER A 302 -4.41 -15.09 21.89
C SER A 302 -4.60 -13.69 22.52
N ILE A 303 -3.77 -12.71 22.16
CA ILE A 303 -3.95 -11.32 22.62
C ILE A 303 -5.17 -10.70 21.92
N THR A 304 -5.30 -10.90 20.61
CA THR A 304 -6.41 -10.32 19.82
C THR A 304 -7.76 -10.89 20.18
N GLU A 305 -7.81 -12.11 20.70
CA GLU A 305 -9.03 -12.78 21.15
C GLU A 305 -9.46 -12.35 22.55
N SER A 306 -8.61 -11.65 23.30
CA SER A 306 -8.93 -11.20 24.66
C SER A 306 -10.03 -10.13 24.69
N GLN A 307 -10.87 -10.17 25.72
CA GLN A 307 -11.96 -9.20 25.90
C GLN A 307 -11.42 -7.78 26.05
N GLU A 308 -10.26 -7.62 26.68
CA GLU A 308 -9.55 -6.36 26.87
C GLU A 308 -9.12 -5.76 25.52
N TYR A 309 -8.53 -6.57 24.63
CA TYR A 309 -8.16 -6.15 23.29
C TYR A 309 -9.39 -5.74 22.47
N GLN A 310 -10.45 -6.57 22.48
CA GLN A 310 -11.68 -6.26 21.76
C GLN A 310 -12.35 -4.97 22.27
N ASN A 311 -12.32 -4.75 23.58
CA ASN A 311 -12.81 -3.51 24.18
C ASN A 311 -11.95 -2.29 23.79
N ALA A 312 -10.62 -2.41 23.77
CA ALA A 312 -9.73 -1.36 23.31
C ALA A 312 -9.95 -1.04 21.83
N SER A 313 -10.00 -2.08 20.98
CA SER A 313 -10.28 -1.97 19.55
C SER A 313 -11.61 -1.26 19.27
N ARG A 314 -12.68 -1.61 20.01
CA ARG A 314 -13.98 -0.92 19.90
C ARG A 314 -13.89 0.57 20.27
N LYS A 315 -13.20 0.91 21.37
CA LYS A 315 -13.02 2.31 21.81
C LYS A 315 -12.19 3.12 20.82
N ILE A 316 -11.15 2.51 20.23
CA ILE A 316 -10.38 3.08 19.13
C ILE A 316 -11.32 3.34 17.94
N GLY A 317 -12.09 2.34 17.50
CA GLY A 317 -13.08 2.49 16.43
C GLY A 317 -14.06 3.65 16.68
N GLN A 318 -14.64 3.74 17.88
CA GLN A 318 -15.54 4.83 18.30
C GLN A 318 -14.90 6.22 18.23
N TYR A 319 -13.58 6.31 18.45
CA TYR A 319 -12.87 7.57 18.33
C TYR A 319 -12.58 7.96 16.87
N PHE A 320 -12.19 6.98 16.03
CA PHE A 320 -11.71 7.19 14.67
C PHE A 320 -12.81 7.25 13.61
N ILE A 321 -13.83 6.38 13.68
CA ILE A 321 -14.89 6.28 12.66
C ILE A 321 -15.58 7.65 12.43
N PRO A 322 -16.04 8.39 13.47
CA PRO A 322 -16.73 9.67 13.26
C PRO A 322 -15.80 10.76 12.70
N LYS A 323 -14.48 10.63 12.89
CA LYS A 323 -13.49 11.61 12.44
C LYS A 323 -12.94 11.31 11.06
N PHE A 324 -13.29 10.18 10.46
CA PHE A 324 -12.74 9.74 9.18
C PHE A 324 -12.72 10.83 8.10
N PRO A 325 -13.81 11.59 7.83
CA PRO A 325 -13.79 12.63 6.80
C PRO A 325 -12.74 13.72 7.08
N GLN A 326 -12.63 14.16 8.33
CA GLN A 326 -11.68 15.20 8.77
C GLN A 326 -10.24 14.69 8.69
N MET A 327 -10.02 13.44 9.11
CA MET A 327 -8.71 12.80 9.02
C MET A 327 -8.24 12.65 7.58
N LEU A 328 -9.12 12.21 6.68
CA LEU A 328 -8.80 12.05 5.27
C LEU A 328 -8.46 13.40 4.63
N ASP A 329 -9.26 14.43 4.89
CA ASP A 329 -8.99 15.79 4.40
C ASP A 329 -7.65 16.32 4.92
N GLN A 330 -7.35 16.13 6.21
CA GLN A 330 -6.07 16.55 6.77
C GLN A 330 -4.89 15.75 6.19
N ALA A 331 -5.04 14.44 6.00
CA ALA A 331 -4.01 13.60 5.38
C ALA A 331 -3.71 14.02 3.93
N ARG A 332 -4.75 14.38 3.15
CA ARG A 332 -4.60 14.93 1.79
C ARG A 332 -3.87 16.27 1.80
N LYS A 333 -4.26 17.18 2.70
CA LYS A 333 -3.57 18.47 2.89
C LYS A 333 -2.11 18.27 3.29
N ASP A 334 -1.82 17.31 4.15
CA ASP A 334 -0.47 16.98 4.57
C ASP A 334 0.36 16.37 3.42
N ALA A 335 -0.23 15.53 2.57
CA ALA A 335 0.47 14.95 1.42
C ALA A 335 0.95 16.00 0.39
N LEU A 336 0.33 17.18 0.38
CA LEU A 336 0.76 18.31 -0.47
C LEU A 336 1.98 19.06 0.08
N LYS A 337 2.33 18.88 1.36
CA LYS A 337 3.50 19.52 1.99
C LYS A 337 4.78 18.74 1.70
N PRO A 338 5.95 19.39 1.59
CA PRO A 338 7.24 18.70 1.54
C PRO A 338 7.46 17.87 2.81
N ARG A 339 8.20 16.77 2.72
CA ARG A 339 8.64 16.03 3.90
C ARG A 339 9.85 16.68 4.55
N ALA A 340 9.92 16.59 5.87
CA ALA A 340 11.14 16.89 6.61
C ALA A 340 12.11 15.71 6.46
N TRP A 341 13.36 16.01 6.13
CA TRP A 341 14.41 15.05 5.78
C TRP A 341 15.63 15.26 6.66
N ASP A 342 16.25 16.42 6.54
CA ASP A 342 17.43 16.81 7.31
C ASP A 342 17.04 17.93 8.25
N TRP A 343 17.00 17.65 9.55
CA TRP A 343 16.63 18.64 10.55
C TRP A 343 17.57 19.84 10.65
N SER A 344 18.84 19.70 10.26
CA SER A 344 19.76 20.84 10.21
C SER A 344 19.29 21.83 9.14
N ARG A 345 19.11 21.36 7.89
CA ARG A 345 18.60 22.18 6.79
C ARG A 345 17.15 22.62 7.01
N ASP A 346 16.26 21.68 7.33
CA ASP A 346 14.81 21.84 7.27
C ASP A 346 14.23 22.56 8.48
N LEU A 347 14.93 22.56 9.62
CA LEU A 347 14.52 23.29 10.81
C LEU A 347 15.54 24.35 11.22
N ILE A 348 16.78 23.95 11.51
CA ILE A 348 17.75 24.85 12.16
C ILE A 348 18.17 26.01 11.26
N HIS A 349 18.47 25.73 9.98
CA HIS A 349 18.91 26.72 9.01
C HIS A 349 17.77 27.27 8.15
N HIS A 350 16.56 26.73 8.28
CA HIS A 350 15.44 27.18 7.47
C HIS A 350 14.92 28.55 7.95
N PRO A 351 14.89 29.58 7.07
CA PRO A 351 14.63 30.97 7.47
C PRO A 351 13.25 31.18 8.12
N ASN A 352 12.23 30.43 7.69
CA ASN A 352 10.87 30.49 8.25
C ASN A 352 10.80 30.19 9.76
N PHE A 353 11.75 29.45 10.34
CA PHE A 353 11.70 29.06 11.76
C PHE A 353 12.65 29.87 12.64
N SER A 354 13.57 30.63 12.06
CA SER A 354 14.62 31.40 12.75
C SER A 354 14.14 32.18 13.98
N LYS A 355 13.04 32.95 13.84
CA LYS A 355 12.45 33.73 14.95
C LYS A 355 11.95 32.85 16.09
N GLY A 356 11.26 31.76 15.77
CA GLY A 356 10.74 30.81 16.76
C GLY A 356 11.87 30.07 17.49
N ILE A 357 12.90 29.67 16.74
CA ILE A 357 14.10 29.03 17.27
C ILE A 357 14.84 29.96 18.23
N ALA A 358 15.09 31.21 17.84
CA ALA A 358 15.75 32.20 18.70
C ALA A 358 14.95 32.44 19.99
N ALA A 359 13.62 32.57 19.88
CA ALA A 359 12.75 32.73 21.04
C ALA A 359 12.81 31.51 21.98
N TYR A 360 12.80 30.30 21.43
CA TYR A 360 12.97 29.07 22.23
C TYR A 360 14.36 28.98 22.86
N ARG A 361 15.43 29.20 22.10
CA ARG A 361 16.81 29.12 22.62
C ARG A 361 17.07 30.14 23.73
N LYS A 362 16.41 31.32 23.71
CA LYS A 362 16.53 32.35 24.75
C LYS A 362 15.93 31.95 26.11
N ASN A 363 14.75 31.32 26.13
CA ASN A 363 14.01 31.09 27.39
C ASN A 363 13.56 29.65 27.65
N LYS A 364 13.80 28.75 26.70
CA LYS A 364 13.45 27.31 26.71
C LYS A 364 12.01 27.01 27.14
N SER A 365 11.09 27.95 26.93
CA SER A 365 9.70 27.83 27.40
C SER A 365 8.88 26.84 26.54
N SER A 366 7.97 26.11 27.19
CA SER A 366 7.05 25.17 26.51
C SER A 366 6.15 25.87 25.48
N LYS A 367 5.79 27.15 25.73
CA LYS A 367 5.04 27.98 24.78
C LYS A 367 5.82 28.17 23.47
N ASN A 368 7.10 28.55 23.56
CA ASN A 368 7.94 28.75 22.39
C ASN A 368 8.25 27.43 21.67
N LEU A 369 8.49 26.35 22.41
CA LEU A 369 8.65 25.02 21.83
C LEU A 369 7.42 24.61 21.03
N ASN A 370 6.21 24.77 21.60
CA ASN A 370 4.98 24.44 20.90
C ASN A 370 4.76 25.33 19.67
N ALA A 371 5.12 26.62 19.74
CA ALA A 371 5.04 27.53 18.59
C ALA A 371 5.94 27.06 17.43
N VAL A 372 7.18 26.63 17.71
CA VAL A 372 8.07 26.04 16.69
C VAL A 372 7.48 24.75 16.14
N TYR A 373 7.05 23.82 17.00
CA TYR A 373 6.43 22.56 16.56
C TYR A 373 5.22 22.77 15.64
N GLN A 374 4.30 23.67 16.00
CA GLN A 374 3.14 23.97 15.16
C GLN A 374 3.52 24.61 13.82
N ALA A 375 4.56 25.46 13.80
CA ALA A 375 5.09 26.03 12.56
C ALA A 375 5.68 24.93 11.65
N VAL A 376 6.45 23.99 12.21
CA VAL A 376 7.02 22.85 11.48
C VAL A 376 5.90 21.96 10.93
N ARG A 377 4.91 21.58 11.74
CA ARG A 377 3.77 20.74 11.30
C ARG A 377 2.89 21.44 10.24
N LYS A 378 2.79 22.77 10.30
CA LYS A 378 2.09 23.54 9.26
C LYS A 378 2.84 23.50 7.93
N HIS A 379 4.17 23.50 7.96
CA HIS A 379 5.00 23.58 6.76
C HIS A 379 5.32 22.22 6.14
N TYR A 380 5.62 21.20 6.95
CA TYR A 380 6.06 19.88 6.50
C TYR A 380 5.02 18.79 6.72
N ASN A 381 5.08 17.76 5.86
CA ASN A 381 4.46 16.47 6.09
C ASN A 381 5.35 15.64 7.02
N LEU A 382 5.02 15.61 8.31
CA LEU A 382 5.75 14.83 9.31
C LEU A 382 5.25 13.39 9.36
N SER A 383 6.17 12.43 9.49
CA SER A 383 5.85 11.03 9.84
C SER A 383 5.41 10.91 11.31
N ILE A 384 4.79 9.77 11.68
CA ILE A 384 4.38 9.48 13.07
C ILE A 384 5.54 9.69 14.06
N ARG A 385 6.77 9.30 13.68
CA ARG A 385 7.96 9.44 14.54
C ARG A 385 8.43 10.88 14.65
N GLN A 386 8.25 11.69 13.61
CA GLN A 386 8.68 13.10 13.58
C GLN A 386 7.64 14.05 14.21
N ASP A 387 6.36 13.69 14.18
CA ASP A 387 5.24 14.52 14.62
C ASP A 387 5.10 14.54 16.16
N SER A 388 6.11 15.10 16.82
CA SER A 388 6.22 15.14 18.28
C SER A 388 6.99 16.36 18.76
N THR A 389 6.44 17.05 19.78
CA THR A 389 7.12 18.17 20.45
C THR A 389 8.45 17.75 21.08
N ALA A 390 8.58 16.49 21.52
CA ALA A 390 9.82 15.99 22.11
C ALA A 390 10.94 15.84 21.07
N ILE A 391 10.61 15.46 19.83
CA ILE A 391 11.57 15.38 18.73
C ILE A 391 12.03 16.77 18.34
N ILE A 392 11.10 17.72 18.18
CA ILE A 392 11.45 19.12 17.90
C ILE A 392 12.34 19.68 19.01
N LYS A 393 12.03 19.41 20.29
CA LYS A 393 12.89 19.80 21.40
C LYS A 393 14.30 19.23 21.26
N SER A 394 14.41 17.93 21.03
CA SER A 394 15.71 17.25 20.87
C SER A 394 16.53 17.87 19.73
N VAL A 395 15.90 18.16 18.59
CA VAL A 395 16.56 18.82 17.46
C VAL A 395 17.05 20.21 17.85
N LEU A 396 16.21 21.04 18.46
CA LEU A 396 16.58 22.41 18.84
C LEU A 396 17.71 22.49 19.87
N ASP A 397 17.86 21.44 20.69
CA ASP A 397 18.87 21.34 21.74
C ASP A 397 20.19 20.70 21.25
N ASN A 398 20.13 19.76 20.30
CA ASN A 398 21.28 18.92 19.95
C ASN A 398 21.79 19.10 18.50
N VAL A 399 20.95 19.56 17.58
CA VAL A 399 21.36 19.79 16.18
C VAL A 399 21.88 21.21 16.03
N LYS A 400 23.06 21.32 15.43
CA LYS A 400 23.77 22.58 15.25
C LYS A 400 23.37 23.29 13.97
#